data_AF-W5WCZ3-F1
#
_entry.id   AF-W5WCZ3-F1
#
_cell.length_a   1.000
_cell.length_b   1.000
_cell.length_c   1.000
_cell.angle_alpha   90.00
_cell.angle_beta   90.00
_cell.angle_gamma   90.00
#
_symmetry.space_group_name_H-M   'P 1'
#
loop_
_entity.id
_entity.type
_entity.pdbx_description
1 polymer ?
#
loop_
_entity_poly.entity_id
_entity_poly.type
_entity_poly.pdbx_seq_one_letter_code
_entity_poly.pdbx_strand_id
1 'polypeptide(L)'
;MFRRKLLVGVVVTAAAASVTVGTAAAAQGGSGPDWSPCTDLQPLECTTIAVPMDYSRPDGPQLTLALSRLKAKEPEHRRGVLFTNPGGPGGEGRELPTGYADDPIAKVYDLIGIDVRGLGGSTQLNCEVPGVAAPETTRPSDQQFRQIAEAERQWEAGCQRGGGELRQYVTTANTARDMDRVRQALGEEKINYLGVSYGTWLGAVYGQLFPEHLDRSVLDSSLDPTTTWHDQAYDVVDTIKANFGKWAAWAADRDGTFRLGNTPRKVRASVDKIAAALATKPVGGLANQSELDLTVGQFTRYRQSWAPLAKQLQKTLAELPLPTGDPKLAESNRRAAAAAGQLAAKAKTENGVYRSVVCEWAWPTNLDGYYRDMRRVRDDFPYGNTVSQMAPNNCAFHRHQGEPLPRIGRAQYGKGLVLASDGDTQTPLANGEAMARTLGSTLIAVHDEGQHGQYSAGPSDPNIPVKPNTCVNEKVNAYLIDGRLPAGNRVDCATANPPAAVPTDPAPGVLDSIEDLGHLAEQLLHTILPHSAR
;
A
#
# COMPACT_ATOMS: atom_id res chain seq x y z
N MET A 1 -28.03 21.20 85.07
CA MET A 1 -27.18 20.43 84.13
C MET A 1 -26.82 21.32 82.95
N PHE A 2 -25.51 21.47 82.72
CA PHE A 2 -24.75 21.74 81.48
C PHE A 2 -25.29 22.74 80.44
N ARG A 3 -24.72 23.95 80.36
CA ARG A 3 -23.48 24.39 79.66
C ARG A 3 -23.72 24.77 78.18
N ARG A 4 -23.67 26.08 77.92
CA ARG A 4 -23.40 26.70 76.60
C ARG A 4 -22.01 26.31 76.10
N LYS A 5 -21.87 26.04 74.78
CA LYS A 5 -20.62 26.19 74.02
C LYS A 5 -20.91 26.71 72.61
N LEU A 6 -20.13 27.73 72.22
CA LEU A 6 -19.92 28.22 70.86
C LEU A 6 -19.20 27.18 69.98
N LEU A 7 -19.37 27.28 68.65
CA LEU A 7 -18.35 27.08 67.60
C LEU A 7 -18.97 27.57 66.26
N VAL A 8 -18.64 28.79 65.81
CA VAL A 8 -17.68 29.13 64.73
C VAL A 8 -18.04 28.49 63.39
N GLY A 9 -18.69 29.29 62.53
CA GLY A 9 -18.94 28.96 61.13
C GLY A 9 -17.73 29.28 60.26
N VAL A 10 -17.36 28.33 59.41
CA VAL A 10 -16.37 28.50 58.33
C VAL A 10 -17.13 28.92 57.08
N VAL A 11 -16.84 30.13 56.58
CA VAL A 11 -17.29 30.62 55.28
C VAL A 11 -16.28 30.12 54.24
N VAL A 12 -16.72 29.26 53.32
CA VAL A 12 -15.97 28.92 52.12
C VAL A 12 -16.40 29.87 51.01
N THR A 13 -15.55 30.83 50.69
CA THR A 13 -15.66 31.69 49.51
C THR A 13 -15.33 30.87 48.26
N ALA A 14 -16.34 30.54 47.45
CA ALA A 14 -16.15 30.00 46.12
C ALA A 14 -15.70 31.13 45.17
N ALA A 15 -14.43 31.10 44.77
CA ALA A 15 -13.91 31.95 43.70
C ALA A 15 -14.42 31.40 42.35
N ALA A 16 -15.29 32.15 41.69
CA ALA A 16 -15.68 31.88 40.31
C ALA A 16 -14.49 32.19 39.39
N ALA A 17 -13.81 31.16 38.91
CA ALA A 17 -12.88 31.28 37.79
C ALA A 17 -13.69 31.37 36.50
N SER A 18 -13.82 32.57 35.96
CA SER A 18 -14.33 32.80 34.61
C SER A 18 -13.39 32.15 33.61
N VAL A 19 -13.78 31.00 33.06
CA VAL A 19 -13.10 30.40 31.91
C VAL A 19 -13.51 31.22 30.70
N THR A 20 -12.63 32.13 30.27
CA THR A 20 -12.73 32.76 28.95
C THR A 20 -12.48 31.67 27.91
N VAL A 21 -13.55 31.16 27.30
CA VAL A 21 -13.47 30.37 26.08
C VAL A 21 -12.98 31.33 24.99
N GLY A 22 -11.70 31.22 24.64
CA GLY A 22 -11.14 31.93 23.49
C GLY A 22 -11.79 31.39 22.21
N THR A 23 -12.80 32.08 21.71
CA THR A 23 -13.24 31.95 20.33
C THR A 23 -12.11 32.42 19.42
N ALA A 24 -11.34 31.49 18.85
CA ALA A 24 -10.46 31.78 17.73
C ALA A 24 -11.35 32.00 16.50
N ALA A 25 -11.83 33.23 16.35
CA ALA A 25 -12.43 33.71 15.11
C ALA A 25 -11.34 33.79 14.03
N ALA A 26 -11.69 33.36 12.83
CA ALA A 26 -10.85 33.44 11.65
C ALA A 26 -10.31 34.87 11.42
N ALA A 27 -9.00 34.97 11.25
CA ALA A 27 -8.35 36.13 10.66
C ALA A 27 -7.52 35.64 9.47
N GLN A 28 -8.09 35.72 8.26
CA GLN A 28 -7.29 35.84 7.06
C GLN A 28 -6.71 37.27 7.03
N GLY A 29 -5.39 37.36 7.23
CA GLY A 29 -4.64 38.60 7.19
C GLY A 29 -3.14 38.37 7.06
N GLY A 30 -2.62 38.43 5.83
CA GLY A 30 -1.29 38.98 5.52
C GLY A 30 -0.01 38.17 5.79
N SER A 31 -0.01 37.07 6.54
CA SER A 31 1.17 36.22 6.70
C SER A 31 0.82 34.76 6.42
N GLY A 32 1.65 34.06 5.64
CA GLY A 32 1.53 32.62 5.40
C GLY A 32 1.61 31.79 6.69
N PRO A 33 1.60 30.45 6.61
CA PRO A 33 1.57 29.59 7.79
C PRO A 33 2.78 29.84 8.69
N ASP A 34 2.58 29.74 10.00
CA ASP A 34 3.66 29.85 10.98
C ASP A 34 4.45 28.53 11.01
N TRP A 35 5.65 28.55 10.44
CA TRP A 35 6.51 27.38 10.32
C TRP A 35 7.51 27.33 11.48
N SER A 36 7.67 26.14 12.06
CA SER A 36 8.67 25.88 13.10
C SER A 36 9.41 24.56 12.81
N PRO A 37 10.64 24.34 13.28
CA PRO A 37 11.28 23.03 13.13
C PRO A 37 10.40 21.91 13.69
N CYS A 38 10.21 20.82 12.94
CA CYS A 38 9.43 19.67 13.41
C CYS A 38 10.10 19.01 14.62
N THR A 39 9.41 18.76 15.72
CA THR A 39 10.03 18.12 16.90
C THR A 39 10.38 16.64 16.68
N ASP A 40 9.69 16.00 15.74
CA ASP A 40 9.67 14.56 15.45
C ASP A 40 10.29 14.21 14.08
N LEU A 41 10.30 15.14 13.13
CA LEU A 41 10.69 14.91 11.73
C LEU A 41 11.80 15.86 11.26
N GLN A 42 12.96 15.85 11.92
CA GLN A 42 14.10 16.65 11.48
C GLN A 42 14.66 16.13 10.14
N PRO A 43 15.08 16.99 9.19
CA PRO A 43 15.26 18.44 9.29
C PRO A 43 14.06 19.27 8.78
N LEU A 44 12.83 18.74 8.79
CA LEU A 44 11.66 19.41 8.23
C LEU A 44 11.20 20.58 9.11
N GLU A 45 10.50 21.54 8.48
CA GLU A 45 9.67 22.52 9.17
C GLU A 45 8.22 22.03 9.21
N CYS A 46 7.51 22.23 10.31
CA CYS A 46 6.13 21.83 10.53
C CYS A 46 5.24 23.04 10.78
N THR A 47 3.99 22.93 10.35
CA THR A 47 2.92 23.89 10.63
C THR A 47 1.57 23.18 10.67
N THR A 48 0.51 23.91 11.02
CA THR A 48 -0.86 23.41 10.92
C THR A 48 -1.77 24.41 10.21
N ILE A 49 -2.77 23.90 9.50
CA ILE A 49 -3.75 24.70 8.77
C ILE A 49 -5.15 24.22 9.15
N ALA A 50 -6.06 25.16 9.45
CA ALA A 50 -7.47 24.84 9.67
C ALA A 50 -8.22 24.74 8.35
N VAL A 51 -9.06 23.71 8.20
CA VAL A 51 -9.94 23.49 7.04
C VAL A 51 -11.34 23.12 7.52
N PRO A 52 -12.40 23.40 6.76
CA PRO A 52 -13.74 22.97 7.15
C PRO A 52 -13.84 21.44 7.12
N MET A 53 -14.50 20.88 8.14
CA MET A 53 -14.89 19.48 8.13
C MET A 53 -15.81 19.21 6.93
N ASP A 54 -16.82 20.06 6.77
CA ASP A 54 -17.83 20.01 5.72
C ASP A 54 -17.69 21.22 4.78
N TYR A 55 -17.26 21.01 3.54
CA TYR A 55 -17.10 22.09 2.56
C TYR A 55 -18.42 22.73 2.11
N SER A 56 -19.57 22.12 2.37
CA SER A 56 -20.89 22.76 2.17
C SER A 56 -21.26 23.73 3.29
N ARG A 57 -20.58 23.63 4.44
CA ARG A 57 -20.74 24.49 5.63
C ARG A 57 -19.36 25.01 6.07
N PRO A 58 -18.73 25.91 5.31
CA PRO A 58 -17.35 26.36 5.55
C PRO A 58 -17.13 27.03 6.91
N ASP A 59 -18.16 27.64 7.48
CA ASP A 59 -18.14 28.27 8.82
C ASP A 59 -18.45 27.27 9.96
N GLY A 60 -18.61 25.99 9.64
CA GLY A 60 -18.89 24.92 10.60
C GLY A 60 -17.64 24.42 11.35
N PRO A 61 -17.71 23.21 11.93
CA PRO A 61 -16.57 22.59 12.62
C PRO A 61 -15.33 22.56 11.71
N GLN A 62 -14.19 22.94 12.27
CA GLN A 62 -12.89 22.94 11.59
C GLN A 62 -12.09 21.69 11.97
N LEU A 63 -11.32 21.20 11.01
CA LEU A 63 -10.29 20.19 11.19
C LEU A 63 -8.92 20.86 11.13
N THR A 64 -7.96 20.30 11.84
CA THR A 64 -6.56 20.68 11.76
C THR A 64 -5.86 19.75 10.77
N LEU A 65 -5.14 20.31 9.80
CA LEU A 65 -4.19 19.60 8.96
C LEU A 65 -2.78 19.87 9.47
N ALA A 66 -1.97 18.82 9.64
CA ALA A 66 -0.55 18.91 9.95
C ALA A 66 0.27 18.77 8.68
N LEU A 67 1.19 19.70 8.50
CA LEU A 67 2.03 19.79 7.32
C LEU A 67 3.50 19.77 7.72
N SER A 68 4.32 19.30 6.78
CA SER A 68 5.77 19.44 6.82
C SER A 68 6.28 20.08 5.54
N ARG A 69 7.44 20.73 5.62
CA ARG A 69 8.16 21.31 4.50
C ARG A 69 9.64 21.01 4.59
N LEU A 70 10.20 20.46 3.52
CA LEU A 70 11.62 20.57 3.23
C LEU A 70 11.82 21.74 2.27
N LYS A 71 12.55 22.78 2.70
CA LYS A 71 12.77 23.97 1.87
C LYS A 71 13.66 23.65 0.66
N ALA A 72 13.40 24.32 -0.45
CA ALA A 72 14.28 24.30 -1.62
C ALA A 72 15.73 24.62 -1.22
N LYS A 73 16.69 23.79 -1.63
CA LYS A 73 18.12 23.99 -1.32
C LYS A 73 18.73 25.19 -2.08
N GLU A 74 18.14 25.57 -3.20
CA GLU A 74 18.56 26.67 -4.09
C GLU A 74 17.38 27.65 -4.25
N PRO A 75 17.02 28.43 -3.19
CA PRO A 75 15.80 29.24 -3.15
C PRO A 75 15.73 30.34 -4.23
N GLU A 76 16.88 30.78 -4.74
CA GLU A 76 16.98 31.70 -5.88
C GLU A 76 16.50 31.09 -7.21
N HIS A 77 16.43 29.77 -7.29
CA HIS A 77 15.91 29.00 -8.43
C HIS A 77 14.55 28.35 -8.15
N ARG A 78 13.87 28.78 -7.07
CA ARG A 78 12.63 28.17 -6.60
C ARG A 78 11.54 28.16 -7.68
N ARG A 79 10.96 26.98 -7.92
CA ARG A 79 9.90 26.66 -8.90
C ARG A 79 8.50 26.58 -8.27
N GLY A 80 8.38 26.81 -6.97
CA GLY A 80 7.13 26.72 -6.22
C GLY A 80 7.17 25.60 -5.18
N VAL A 81 6.00 25.02 -4.91
CA VAL A 81 5.82 23.86 -4.02
C VAL A 81 5.60 22.58 -4.82
N LEU A 82 6.13 21.46 -4.31
CA LEU A 82 5.83 20.12 -4.77
C LEU A 82 5.14 19.35 -3.64
N PHE A 83 3.85 19.11 -3.78
CA PHE A 83 3.09 18.31 -2.83
C PHE A 83 3.40 16.84 -3.06
N THR A 84 3.69 16.13 -1.97
CA THR A 84 4.00 14.70 -1.98
C THR A 84 2.91 13.91 -1.25
N ASN A 85 2.58 12.72 -1.77
CA ASN A 85 1.65 11.82 -1.08
C ASN A 85 2.08 10.35 -1.25
N PRO A 86 2.22 9.57 -0.16
CA PRO A 86 2.70 8.18 -0.23
C PRO A 86 1.60 7.19 -0.64
N GLY A 87 0.33 7.61 -0.61
CA GLY A 87 -0.80 6.73 -0.84
C GLY A 87 -1.30 6.04 0.42
N GLY A 88 -1.49 4.71 0.33
CA GLY A 88 -2.24 3.90 1.29
C GLY A 88 -3.60 3.48 0.73
N PRO A 89 -4.69 4.28 0.85
CA PRO A 89 -4.84 5.51 1.65
C PRO A 89 -4.52 5.28 3.14
N GLY A 90 -4.12 6.34 3.84
CA GLY A 90 -3.76 6.25 5.27
C GLY A 90 -2.26 6.14 5.54
N GLY A 91 -1.39 6.33 4.54
CA GLY A 91 0.05 6.55 4.78
C GLY A 91 0.33 7.99 5.19
N GLU A 92 0.98 8.19 6.33
CA GLU A 92 1.34 9.52 6.84
C GLU A 92 2.26 10.25 5.85
N GLY A 93 1.90 11.48 5.48
CA GLY A 93 2.55 12.21 4.40
C GLY A 93 3.66 13.14 4.86
N ARG A 94 3.69 13.49 6.16
CA ARG A 94 4.64 14.48 6.69
C ARG A 94 6.11 14.05 6.59
N GLU A 95 6.45 12.77 6.66
CA GLU A 95 7.85 12.35 6.59
C GLU A 95 8.37 12.24 5.14
N LEU A 96 7.46 12.04 4.18
CA LEU A 96 7.79 11.73 2.78
C LEU A 96 8.77 12.71 2.10
N PRO A 97 8.75 14.04 2.36
CA PRO A 97 9.76 14.95 1.81
C PRO A 97 11.22 14.56 2.06
N THR A 98 11.51 13.85 3.16
CA THR A 98 12.88 13.39 3.47
C THR A 98 13.38 12.33 2.48
N GLY A 99 12.46 11.50 1.95
CA GLY A 99 12.77 10.48 0.95
C GLY A 99 13.25 11.05 -0.39
N TYR A 100 13.00 12.34 -0.63
CA TYR A 100 13.41 13.05 -1.85
C TYR A 100 14.48 14.12 -1.59
N ALA A 101 15.04 14.18 -0.37
CA ALA A 101 15.93 15.26 0.02
C ALA A 101 17.18 15.35 -0.88
N ASP A 102 17.68 14.22 -1.37
CA ASP A 102 18.88 14.16 -2.22
C ASP A 102 18.58 14.20 -3.72
N ASP A 103 17.30 14.24 -4.11
CA ASP A 103 16.91 14.35 -5.51
C ASP A 103 17.06 15.78 -6.05
N PRO A 104 17.29 15.93 -7.36
CA PRO A 104 17.34 17.26 -8.01
C PRO A 104 16.10 18.12 -7.75
N ILE A 105 14.92 17.53 -7.50
CA ILE A 105 13.70 18.28 -7.19
C ILE A 105 13.80 19.07 -5.88
N ALA A 106 14.52 18.57 -4.87
CA ALA A 106 14.69 19.26 -3.58
C ALA A 106 15.55 20.53 -3.70
N LYS A 107 16.24 20.72 -4.83
CA LYS A 107 16.97 21.96 -5.09
C LYS A 107 16.03 23.12 -5.38
N VAL A 108 14.98 22.87 -6.16
CA VAL A 108 14.15 23.92 -6.74
C VAL A 108 12.73 23.97 -6.17
N TYR A 109 12.28 22.94 -5.45
CA TYR A 109 10.96 22.90 -4.84
C TYR A 109 11.04 22.95 -3.32
N ASP A 110 10.10 23.68 -2.70
CA ASP A 110 9.70 23.35 -1.34
C ASP A 110 8.87 22.07 -1.40
N LEU A 111 9.39 20.99 -0.83
CA LEU A 111 8.69 19.71 -0.79
C LEU A 111 7.73 19.70 0.40
N ILE A 112 6.44 19.53 0.12
CA ILE A 112 5.37 19.62 1.10
C ILE A 112 4.82 18.22 1.38
N GLY A 113 4.87 17.80 2.64
CA GLY A 113 4.20 16.62 3.16
C GLY A 113 2.93 17.02 3.91
N ILE A 114 1.84 16.26 3.73
CA ILE A 114 0.57 16.54 4.40
C ILE A 114 0.08 15.23 5.01
N ASP A 115 -0.14 15.21 6.32
CA ASP A 115 -1.01 14.19 6.89
C ASP A 115 -2.44 14.57 6.52
N VAL A 116 -3.04 13.84 5.60
CA VAL A 116 -4.38 14.19 5.08
C VAL A 116 -5.44 14.14 6.19
N ARG A 117 -6.61 14.75 5.96
CA ARG A 117 -7.73 14.70 6.93
C ARG A 117 -7.97 13.28 7.45
N GLY A 118 -8.02 13.13 8.77
CA GLY A 118 -8.19 11.82 9.41
C GLY A 118 -6.88 11.11 9.81
N LEU A 119 -5.70 11.67 9.52
CA LEU A 119 -4.43 10.95 9.63
C LEU A 119 -3.37 11.65 10.50
N GLY A 120 -2.50 10.88 11.16
CA GLY A 120 -1.26 11.37 11.75
C GLY A 120 -1.43 12.58 12.68
N GLY A 121 -0.66 13.64 12.42
CA GLY A 121 -0.72 14.90 13.17
C GLY A 121 -1.96 15.76 12.90
N SER A 122 -2.78 15.40 11.90
CA SER A 122 -4.06 16.06 11.60
C SER A 122 -5.17 15.59 12.53
N THR A 123 -6.35 16.19 12.45
CA THR A 123 -7.53 15.67 13.16
C THR A 123 -7.78 14.22 12.75
N GLN A 124 -7.57 13.30 13.69
CA GLN A 124 -7.54 11.86 13.42
C GLN A 124 -8.93 11.25 13.29
N LEU A 125 -9.06 10.33 12.34
CA LEU A 125 -10.19 9.43 12.22
C LEU A 125 -9.76 8.07 12.78
N ASN A 126 -10.43 7.62 13.84
CA ASN A 126 -10.12 6.36 14.49
C ASN A 126 -11.34 5.43 14.47
N CYS A 127 -11.16 4.18 14.06
CA CYS A 127 -12.18 3.14 14.13
C CYS A 127 -11.99 2.30 15.39
N GLU A 128 -13.07 1.92 16.07
CA GLU A 128 -12.96 0.92 17.15
C GLU A 128 -12.53 -0.44 16.59
N VAL A 129 -11.55 -1.07 17.24
CA VAL A 129 -11.10 -2.42 16.88
C VAL A 129 -12.17 -3.44 17.27
N PRO A 130 -12.56 -4.37 16.39
CA PRO A 130 -13.60 -5.34 16.67
C PRO A 130 -13.16 -6.36 17.71
N GLY A 131 -14.12 -6.93 18.44
CA GLY A 131 -13.86 -8.01 19.39
C GLY A 131 -13.62 -9.38 18.73
N VAL A 132 -14.04 -9.53 17.47
CA VAL A 132 -13.79 -10.72 16.65
C VAL A 132 -12.58 -10.48 15.75
N ALA A 133 -11.50 -11.20 15.99
CA ALA A 133 -10.35 -11.23 15.10
C ALA A 133 -10.64 -12.10 13.87
N ALA A 134 -10.24 -11.62 12.69
CA ALA A 134 -10.20 -12.47 11.51
C ALA A 134 -9.12 -13.55 11.69
N PRO A 135 -9.30 -14.76 11.14
CA PRO A 135 -8.26 -15.78 11.13
C PRO A 135 -6.98 -15.27 10.45
N GLU A 136 -5.85 -15.38 11.14
CA GLU A 136 -4.53 -15.03 10.59
C GLU A 136 -4.00 -16.16 9.70
N THR A 137 -4.64 -16.36 8.53
CA THR A 137 -4.25 -17.39 7.56
C THR A 137 -4.46 -16.96 6.12
N THR A 138 -3.50 -17.30 5.26
CA THR A 138 -3.61 -17.20 3.79
C THR A 138 -4.46 -18.32 3.19
N ARG A 139 -4.79 -19.34 3.98
CA ARG A 139 -5.56 -20.53 3.57
C ARG A 139 -6.77 -20.77 4.46
N PRO A 140 -7.71 -19.81 4.54
CA PRO A 140 -8.91 -19.98 5.35
C PRO A 140 -9.77 -21.14 4.84
N SER A 141 -10.25 -21.97 5.75
CA SER A 141 -11.28 -22.97 5.47
C SER A 141 -12.60 -22.33 5.08
N ASP A 142 -13.49 -23.12 4.47
CA ASP A 142 -14.84 -22.66 4.12
C ASP A 142 -15.64 -22.19 5.34
N GLN A 143 -15.39 -22.77 6.52
CA GLN A 143 -16.01 -22.34 7.78
C GLN A 143 -15.48 -20.98 8.26
N GLN A 144 -14.18 -20.72 8.04
CA GLN A 144 -13.51 -19.48 8.44
C GLN A 144 -13.96 -18.27 7.61
N PHE A 145 -14.51 -18.47 6.41
CA PHE A 145 -15.08 -17.39 5.60
C PHE A 145 -16.09 -16.54 6.40
N ARG A 146 -16.98 -17.17 7.17
CA ARG A 146 -17.99 -16.45 7.97
C ARG A 146 -17.34 -15.60 9.07
N GLN A 147 -16.21 -16.04 9.61
CA GLN A 147 -15.47 -15.27 10.62
C GLN A 147 -14.81 -14.03 10.01
N ILE A 148 -14.27 -14.16 8.79
CA ILE A 148 -13.69 -13.03 8.05
C ILE A 148 -14.79 -12.00 7.74
N ALA A 149 -15.92 -12.44 7.18
CA ALA A 149 -17.05 -11.56 6.89
C ALA A 149 -17.59 -10.87 8.16
N GLU A 150 -17.71 -11.61 9.27
CA GLU A 150 -18.15 -11.05 10.55
C GLU A 150 -17.14 -10.03 11.11
N ALA A 151 -15.84 -10.30 11.03
CA ALA A 151 -14.80 -9.36 11.45
C ALA A 151 -14.89 -8.06 10.66
N GLU A 152 -15.07 -8.12 9.33
CA GLU A 152 -15.20 -6.93 8.48
C GLU A 152 -16.52 -6.17 8.71
N ARG A 153 -17.61 -6.88 9.02
CA ARG A 153 -18.87 -6.27 9.47
C ARG A 153 -18.69 -5.53 10.81
N GLN A 154 -17.94 -6.10 11.74
CA GLN A 154 -17.65 -5.45 13.02
C GLN A 154 -16.69 -4.28 12.88
N TRP A 155 -15.71 -4.37 11.98
CA TRP A 155 -14.86 -3.23 11.59
C TRP A 155 -15.70 -2.07 11.05
N GLU A 156 -16.64 -2.34 10.14
CA GLU A 156 -17.54 -1.30 9.63
C GLU A 156 -18.33 -0.63 10.77
N ALA A 157 -18.90 -1.43 11.67
CA ALA A 157 -19.62 -0.92 12.84
C ALA A 157 -18.70 -0.14 13.80
N GLY A 158 -17.45 -0.60 13.97
CA GLY A 158 -16.43 0.06 14.77
C GLY A 158 -15.99 1.40 14.20
N CYS A 159 -15.88 1.50 12.87
CA CYS A 159 -15.64 2.76 12.18
C CYS A 159 -16.82 3.73 12.28
N GLN A 160 -18.07 3.23 12.26
CA GLN A 160 -19.25 4.09 12.50
C GLN A 160 -19.27 4.66 13.93
N ARG A 161 -18.92 3.86 14.94
CA ARG A 161 -18.89 4.33 16.34
C ARG A 161 -17.69 5.22 16.64
N GLY A 162 -16.48 4.78 16.27
CA GLY A 162 -15.24 5.50 16.56
C GLY A 162 -15.06 6.74 15.69
N GLY A 163 -15.41 6.64 14.40
CA GLY A 163 -15.23 7.73 13.45
C GLY A 163 -16.30 8.81 13.51
N GLY A 164 -17.47 8.49 14.06
CA GLY A 164 -18.58 9.42 14.27
C GLY A 164 -18.92 10.23 13.02
N GLU A 165 -19.23 11.51 13.22
CA GLU A 165 -19.59 12.43 12.14
C GLU A 165 -18.42 12.67 11.16
N LEU A 166 -17.17 12.68 11.65
CA LEU A 166 -15.98 12.96 10.83
C LEU A 166 -15.84 12.00 9.65
N ARG A 167 -16.18 10.73 9.84
CA ARG A 167 -16.00 9.67 8.84
C ARG A 167 -16.59 10.01 7.47
N GLN A 168 -17.77 10.64 7.43
CA GLN A 168 -18.44 10.98 6.16
C GLN A 168 -17.69 12.06 5.35
N TYR A 169 -16.80 12.80 6.01
CA TYR A 169 -16.06 13.90 5.42
C TYR A 169 -14.60 13.54 5.11
N VAL A 170 -14.14 12.36 5.51
CA VAL A 170 -12.81 11.81 5.15
C VAL A 170 -12.95 11.09 3.81
N THR A 171 -12.92 11.89 2.73
CA THR A 171 -13.05 11.44 1.34
C THR A 171 -11.91 11.97 0.49
N THR A 172 -11.64 11.34 -0.66
CA THR A 172 -10.63 11.84 -1.60
C THR A 172 -10.96 13.26 -2.09
N ALA A 173 -12.23 13.53 -2.42
CA ALA A 173 -12.65 14.85 -2.90
C ALA A 173 -12.40 15.96 -1.87
N ASN A 174 -12.72 15.72 -0.60
CA ASN A 174 -12.44 16.71 0.44
C ASN A 174 -10.95 16.82 0.76
N THR A 175 -10.18 15.74 0.63
CA THR A 175 -8.72 15.79 0.72
C THR A 175 -8.11 16.64 -0.39
N ALA A 176 -8.66 16.58 -1.61
CA ALA A 176 -8.24 17.46 -2.71
C ALA A 176 -8.63 18.93 -2.45
N ARG A 177 -9.81 19.19 -1.86
CA ARG A 177 -10.20 20.55 -1.44
C ARG A 177 -9.28 21.09 -0.33
N ASP A 178 -8.84 20.22 0.58
CA ASP A 178 -7.84 20.56 1.59
C ASP A 178 -6.51 20.97 0.97
N MET A 179 -6.03 20.20 -0.03
CA MET A 179 -4.83 20.57 -0.77
C MET A 179 -4.95 21.96 -1.40
N ASP A 180 -6.14 22.34 -1.91
CA ASP A 180 -6.34 23.68 -2.46
C ASP A 180 -6.37 24.77 -1.37
N ARG A 181 -6.92 24.48 -0.17
CA ARG A 181 -6.81 25.38 0.98
C ARG A 181 -5.37 25.56 1.44
N VAL A 182 -4.58 24.49 1.44
CA VAL A 182 -3.15 24.56 1.74
C VAL A 182 -2.44 25.42 0.69
N ARG A 183 -2.68 25.20 -0.60
CA ARG A 183 -2.13 26.04 -1.68
C ARG A 183 -2.41 27.53 -1.42
N GLN A 184 -3.66 27.88 -1.13
CA GLN A 184 -4.07 29.25 -0.83
C GLN A 184 -3.31 29.81 0.40
N ALA A 185 -3.23 29.03 1.48
CA ALA A 185 -2.53 29.44 2.70
C ALA A 185 -1.03 29.68 2.46
N LEU A 186 -0.39 28.86 1.61
CA LEU A 186 1.01 29.02 1.21
C LEU A 186 1.24 30.20 0.25
N GLY A 187 0.18 30.84 -0.26
CA GLY A 187 0.27 31.93 -1.23
C GLY A 187 0.69 31.48 -2.63
N GLU A 188 0.50 30.19 -2.96
CA GLU A 188 0.89 29.62 -4.24
C GLU A 188 -0.24 29.76 -5.26
N GLU A 189 0.05 30.20 -6.49
CA GLU A 189 -0.96 30.25 -7.56
C GLU A 189 -1.32 28.84 -8.03
N LYS A 190 -0.31 27.97 -8.15
CA LYS A 190 -0.44 26.58 -8.55
C LYS A 190 0.46 25.68 -7.70
N ILE A 191 0.12 24.40 -7.61
CA ILE A 191 0.98 23.38 -7.02
C ILE A 191 1.58 22.47 -8.11
N ASN A 192 2.71 21.86 -7.78
CA ASN A 192 3.20 20.65 -8.46
C ASN A 192 2.86 19.45 -7.57
N TYR A 193 2.67 18.27 -8.17
CA TYR A 193 2.21 17.09 -7.45
C TYR A 193 3.02 15.83 -7.80
N LEU A 194 3.44 15.11 -6.78
CA LEU A 194 4.01 13.77 -6.85
C LEU A 194 3.24 12.85 -5.90
N GLY A 195 2.41 11.97 -6.46
CA GLY A 195 1.63 11.01 -5.68
C GLY A 195 2.00 9.59 -6.04
N VAL A 196 2.14 8.74 -5.02
CA VAL A 196 2.40 7.30 -5.18
C VAL A 196 1.14 6.51 -4.82
N SER A 197 0.87 5.40 -5.51
CA SER A 197 -0.19 4.46 -5.12
C SER A 197 -1.57 5.14 -5.09
N TYR A 198 -2.35 5.05 -4.00
CA TYR A 198 -3.57 5.85 -3.80
C TYR A 198 -3.39 7.36 -4.07
N GLY A 199 -2.19 7.91 -3.81
CA GLY A 199 -1.86 9.30 -4.13
C GLY A 199 -2.07 9.63 -5.62
N THR A 200 -1.98 8.64 -6.51
CA THR A 200 -2.27 8.83 -7.94
C THR A 200 -3.75 9.14 -8.21
N TRP A 201 -4.66 8.48 -7.49
CA TRP A 201 -6.09 8.79 -7.52
C TRP A 201 -6.36 10.17 -6.93
N LEU A 202 -5.75 10.50 -5.79
CA LEU A 202 -5.85 11.82 -5.17
C LEU A 202 -5.35 12.94 -6.10
N GLY A 203 -4.20 12.75 -6.75
CA GLY A 203 -3.66 13.69 -7.72
C GLY A 203 -4.52 13.87 -8.97
N ALA A 204 -5.13 12.78 -9.46
CA ALA A 204 -6.09 12.82 -10.55
C ALA A 204 -7.35 13.62 -10.14
N VAL A 205 -7.89 13.36 -8.94
CA VAL A 205 -9.04 14.10 -8.39
C VAL A 205 -8.71 15.58 -8.20
N TYR A 206 -7.53 15.93 -7.67
CA TYR A 206 -7.12 17.33 -7.53
C TYR A 206 -7.10 18.06 -8.87
N GLY A 207 -6.43 17.49 -9.88
CA GLY A 207 -6.39 18.10 -11.22
C GLY A 207 -7.75 18.11 -11.93
N GLN A 208 -8.69 17.24 -11.56
CA GLN A 208 -10.05 17.29 -12.05
C GLN A 208 -10.85 18.43 -11.37
N LEU A 209 -10.72 18.61 -10.05
CA LEU A 209 -11.48 19.63 -9.31
C LEU A 209 -10.89 21.04 -9.45
N PHE A 210 -9.57 21.15 -9.59
CA PHE A 210 -8.82 22.41 -9.63
C PHE A 210 -7.83 22.44 -10.80
N PRO A 211 -8.30 22.29 -12.06
CA PRO A 211 -7.42 22.17 -13.22
C PRO A 211 -6.52 23.38 -13.43
N GLU A 212 -6.98 24.58 -13.06
CA GLU A 212 -6.22 25.82 -13.18
C GLU A 212 -5.13 25.96 -12.10
N HIS A 213 -5.20 25.17 -11.03
CA HIS A 213 -4.29 25.24 -9.87
C HIS A 213 -3.25 24.11 -9.84
N LEU A 214 -3.25 23.21 -10.83
CA LEU A 214 -2.25 22.16 -10.98
C LEU A 214 -1.32 22.51 -12.14
N ASP A 215 -0.02 22.66 -11.87
CA ASP A 215 0.99 22.92 -12.91
C ASP A 215 1.55 21.60 -13.48
N ARG A 216 2.22 20.81 -12.63
CA ARG A 216 2.86 19.56 -13.03
C ARG A 216 2.39 18.41 -12.16
N SER A 217 2.16 17.24 -12.76
CA SER A 217 1.76 16.03 -12.02
C SER A 217 2.55 14.79 -12.43
N VAL A 218 3.00 14.06 -11.42
CA VAL A 218 3.64 12.75 -11.54
C VAL A 218 2.81 11.78 -10.69
N LEU A 219 2.19 10.82 -11.37
CA LEU A 219 1.35 9.79 -10.75
C LEU A 219 2.10 8.45 -10.82
N ASP A 220 2.76 8.08 -9.73
CA ASP A 220 3.67 6.95 -9.67
C ASP A 220 3.02 5.70 -9.09
N SER A 221 3.12 4.57 -9.81
CA SER A 221 2.44 3.31 -9.46
C SER A 221 0.93 3.54 -9.32
N SER A 222 0.28 3.84 -10.45
CA SER A 222 -1.08 4.39 -10.49
C SER A 222 -2.23 3.39 -10.36
N LEU A 223 -3.29 3.80 -9.67
CA LEU A 223 -4.59 3.14 -9.70
C LEU A 223 -5.30 3.34 -11.05
N ASP A 224 -6.24 2.46 -11.37
CA ASP A 224 -7.08 2.56 -12.56
C ASP A 224 -8.33 3.40 -12.26
N PRO A 225 -8.51 4.56 -12.93
CA PRO A 225 -9.67 5.43 -12.72
C PRO A 225 -10.96 4.94 -13.43
N THR A 226 -10.93 3.82 -14.14
CA THR A 226 -12.00 3.33 -15.02
C THR A 226 -12.77 2.12 -14.48
N THR A 227 -12.33 1.57 -13.36
CA THR A 227 -12.89 0.37 -12.72
C THR A 227 -13.10 0.60 -11.22
N THR A 228 -13.47 -0.39 -10.42
CA THR A 228 -13.60 -0.24 -8.96
C THR A 228 -12.32 -0.63 -8.21
N TRP A 229 -12.19 -0.24 -6.94
CA TRP A 229 -11.11 -0.74 -6.07
C TRP A 229 -11.16 -2.27 -5.93
N HIS A 230 -12.38 -2.82 -5.78
CA HIS A 230 -12.60 -4.26 -5.71
C HIS A 230 -12.09 -4.97 -6.97
N ASP A 231 -12.42 -4.46 -8.15
CA ASP A 231 -12.08 -5.14 -9.40
C ASP A 231 -10.58 -5.09 -9.72
N GLN A 232 -9.87 -4.07 -9.25
CA GLN A 232 -8.40 -4.01 -9.34
C GLN A 232 -7.71 -5.09 -8.49
N ALA A 233 -8.40 -5.67 -7.50
CA ALA A 233 -7.85 -6.78 -6.72
C ALA A 233 -7.58 -8.02 -7.59
N TYR A 234 -8.32 -8.20 -8.71
CA TYR A 234 -8.02 -9.27 -9.67
C TYR A 234 -6.70 -9.01 -10.41
N ASP A 235 -6.44 -7.77 -10.82
CA ASP A 235 -5.15 -7.40 -11.46
C ASP A 235 -3.97 -7.66 -10.52
N VAL A 236 -4.16 -7.38 -9.23
CA VAL A 236 -3.16 -7.70 -8.18
C VAL A 236 -2.92 -9.21 -8.09
N VAL A 237 -3.98 -10.02 -8.01
CA VAL A 237 -3.87 -11.48 -7.96
C VAL A 237 -3.14 -12.02 -9.18
N ASP A 238 -3.51 -11.56 -10.38
CA ASP A 238 -2.89 -11.99 -11.63
C ASP A 238 -1.42 -11.58 -11.70
N THR A 239 -1.06 -10.40 -11.20
CA THR A 239 0.34 -9.94 -11.16
C THR A 239 1.19 -10.73 -10.16
N ILE A 240 0.64 -11.12 -9.00
CA ILE A 240 1.33 -12.02 -8.06
C ILE A 240 1.58 -13.39 -8.72
N LYS A 241 0.58 -13.95 -9.41
CA LYS A 241 0.74 -15.21 -10.16
C LYS A 241 1.81 -15.08 -11.25
N ALA A 242 1.80 -13.98 -12.00
CA ALA A 242 2.78 -13.72 -13.06
C ALA A 242 4.20 -13.59 -12.51
N ASN A 243 4.40 -12.87 -11.40
CA ASN A 243 5.69 -12.74 -10.73
C ASN A 243 6.22 -14.09 -10.24
N PHE A 244 5.36 -14.92 -9.63
CA PHE A 244 5.75 -16.27 -9.27
C PHE A 244 6.15 -17.10 -10.49
N GLY A 245 5.40 -17.00 -11.60
CA GLY A 245 5.72 -17.68 -12.85
C GLY A 245 7.09 -17.29 -13.40
N LYS A 246 7.40 -15.97 -13.44
CA LYS A 246 8.70 -15.42 -13.84
C LYS A 246 9.83 -15.94 -12.93
N TRP A 247 9.65 -15.86 -11.61
CA TRP A 247 10.62 -16.37 -10.65
C TRP A 247 10.83 -17.88 -10.77
N ALA A 248 9.76 -18.65 -10.93
CA ALA A 248 9.83 -20.11 -11.05
C ALA A 248 10.55 -20.54 -12.33
N ALA A 249 10.36 -19.84 -13.44
CA ALA A 249 11.14 -20.05 -14.66
C ALA A 249 12.62 -19.71 -14.44
N TRP A 250 12.90 -18.55 -13.86
CA TRP A 250 14.28 -18.14 -13.57
C TRP A 250 15.02 -19.11 -12.64
N ALA A 251 14.33 -19.65 -11.63
CA ALA A 251 14.87 -20.63 -10.71
C ALA A 251 15.05 -22.01 -11.36
N ALA A 252 14.13 -22.40 -12.25
CA ALA A 252 14.18 -23.67 -12.97
C ALA A 252 15.37 -23.76 -13.93
N ASP A 253 15.70 -22.66 -14.61
CA ASP A 253 16.89 -22.56 -15.46
C ASP A 253 18.21 -22.67 -14.66
N ARG A 254 18.14 -22.77 -13.33
CA ARG A 254 19.24 -22.75 -12.36
C ARG A 254 19.09 -23.84 -11.31
N ASP A 255 18.43 -24.94 -11.67
CA ASP A 255 18.18 -26.07 -10.79
C ASP A 255 19.48 -26.73 -10.26
N GLY A 256 20.56 -26.74 -11.03
CA GLY A 256 21.88 -27.18 -10.59
C GLY A 256 22.38 -26.42 -9.37
N THR A 257 21.97 -25.16 -9.23
CA THR A 257 22.24 -24.30 -8.07
C THR A 257 21.18 -24.44 -6.99
N PHE A 258 19.89 -24.28 -7.33
CA PHE A 258 18.81 -24.14 -6.33
C PHE A 258 18.11 -25.44 -5.96
N ARG A 259 18.22 -26.49 -6.78
CA ARG A 259 17.61 -27.82 -6.52
C ARG A 259 16.12 -27.76 -6.18
N LEU A 260 15.40 -26.82 -6.79
CA LEU A 260 13.96 -26.63 -6.63
C LEU A 260 13.15 -27.35 -7.72
N GLY A 261 13.81 -27.79 -8.79
CA GLY A 261 13.24 -28.46 -9.95
C GLY A 261 13.56 -27.74 -11.25
N ASN A 262 13.93 -28.48 -12.28
CA ASN A 262 14.32 -27.96 -13.61
C ASN A 262 13.17 -27.50 -14.52
N THR A 263 11.97 -27.28 -13.99
CA THR A 263 10.85 -26.66 -14.73
C THR A 263 10.03 -25.79 -13.77
N PRO A 264 9.34 -24.74 -14.23
CA PRO A 264 8.48 -23.92 -13.37
C PRO A 264 7.47 -24.75 -12.56
N ARG A 265 6.93 -25.82 -13.18
CA ARG A 265 6.00 -26.76 -12.52
C ARG A 265 6.69 -27.54 -11.38
N LYS A 266 7.93 -28.00 -11.57
CA LYS A 266 8.67 -28.69 -10.52
C LYS A 266 9.08 -27.72 -9.39
N VAL A 267 9.46 -26.48 -9.72
CA VAL A 267 9.70 -25.42 -8.72
C VAL A 267 8.44 -25.19 -7.88
N ARG A 268 7.28 -25.02 -8.52
CA ARG A 268 5.99 -24.92 -7.83
C ARG A 268 5.74 -26.12 -6.93
N ALA A 269 5.92 -27.34 -7.44
CA ALA A 269 5.73 -28.55 -6.65
C ALA A 269 6.66 -28.61 -5.42
N SER A 270 7.88 -28.06 -5.50
CA SER A 270 8.77 -27.94 -4.34
C SER A 270 8.26 -26.94 -3.30
N VAL A 271 7.72 -25.79 -3.72
CA VAL A 271 7.07 -24.84 -2.80
C VAL A 271 5.83 -25.48 -2.16
N ASP A 272 5.00 -26.20 -2.94
CA ASP A 272 3.82 -26.90 -2.43
C ASP A 272 4.19 -28.00 -1.41
N LYS A 273 5.32 -28.70 -1.59
CA LYS A 273 5.85 -29.67 -0.60
C LYS A 273 6.20 -29.00 0.72
N ILE A 274 6.83 -27.83 0.68
CA ILE A 274 7.13 -27.03 1.89
C ILE A 274 5.82 -26.60 2.55
N ALA A 275 4.85 -26.12 1.77
CA ALA A 275 3.53 -25.74 2.28
C ALA A 275 2.82 -26.93 2.95
N ALA A 276 2.88 -28.13 2.36
CA ALA A 276 2.27 -29.33 2.94
C ALA A 276 2.91 -29.72 4.28
N ALA A 277 4.24 -29.59 4.41
CA ALA A 277 4.92 -29.84 5.68
C ALA A 277 4.55 -28.80 6.75
N LEU A 278 4.51 -27.53 6.37
CA LEU A 278 4.14 -26.39 7.23
C LEU A 278 2.68 -26.42 7.71
N ALA A 279 1.81 -27.23 7.09
CA ALA A 279 0.46 -27.47 7.58
C ALA A 279 0.44 -28.23 8.92
N THR A 280 1.54 -28.90 9.28
CA THR A 280 1.61 -29.76 10.49
C THR A 280 2.61 -29.25 11.52
N LYS A 281 3.73 -28.65 11.10
CA LYS A 281 4.78 -28.16 12.00
C LYS A 281 5.67 -27.11 11.31
N PRO A 282 6.37 -26.25 12.08
CA PRO A 282 7.39 -25.36 11.55
C PRO A 282 8.53 -26.11 10.82
N VAL A 283 9.08 -25.51 9.75
CA VAL A 283 10.19 -26.05 8.93
C VAL A 283 11.04 -24.89 8.38
N GLY A 284 12.37 -25.00 8.36
CA GLY A 284 13.23 -24.03 7.66
C GLY A 284 13.15 -22.61 8.18
N GLY A 285 12.86 -22.46 9.48
CA GLY A 285 12.64 -21.16 10.12
C GLY A 285 11.25 -20.58 9.92
N LEU A 286 10.41 -21.16 9.05
CA LEU A 286 9.02 -20.74 8.83
C LEU A 286 8.10 -21.42 9.85
N ALA A 287 7.22 -20.64 10.47
CA ALA A 287 6.30 -21.10 11.51
C ALA A 287 5.09 -21.87 10.94
N ASN A 288 4.56 -21.44 9.79
CA ASN A 288 3.34 -22.00 9.19
C ASN A 288 3.22 -21.68 7.68
N GLN A 289 2.14 -22.17 7.05
CA GLN A 289 1.87 -21.94 5.62
C GLN A 289 1.71 -20.47 5.26
N SER A 290 1.09 -19.67 6.13
CA SER A 290 0.86 -18.24 5.89
C SER A 290 2.17 -17.48 5.75
N GLU A 291 3.16 -17.79 6.58
CA GLU A 291 4.48 -17.19 6.50
C GLU A 291 5.18 -17.53 5.18
N LEU A 292 5.11 -18.80 4.74
CA LEU A 292 5.60 -19.20 3.42
C LEU A 292 4.89 -18.45 2.31
N ASP A 293 3.56 -18.44 2.34
CA ASP A 293 2.73 -17.88 1.29
C ASP A 293 3.04 -16.39 1.12
N LEU A 294 3.02 -15.62 2.21
CA LEU A 294 3.36 -14.19 2.21
C LEU A 294 4.81 -13.95 1.75
N THR A 295 5.77 -14.74 2.23
CA THR A 295 7.19 -14.68 1.82
C THR A 295 7.32 -14.87 0.31
N VAL A 296 6.69 -15.92 -0.24
CA VAL A 296 6.75 -16.22 -1.68
C VAL A 296 6.10 -15.09 -2.49
N GLY A 297 4.91 -14.63 -2.12
CA GLY A 297 4.24 -13.56 -2.86
C GLY A 297 4.98 -12.22 -2.80
N GLN A 298 5.57 -11.88 -1.64
CA GLN A 298 6.32 -10.64 -1.48
C GLN A 298 7.65 -10.69 -2.22
N PHE A 299 8.45 -11.75 -2.08
CA PHE A 299 9.81 -11.76 -2.64
C PHE A 299 9.89 -12.18 -4.10
N THR A 300 8.86 -12.82 -4.67
CA THR A 300 8.80 -13.05 -6.12
C THR A 300 8.59 -11.76 -6.92
N ARG A 301 8.05 -10.70 -6.31
CA ARG A 301 7.91 -9.39 -6.95
C ARG A 301 9.27 -8.71 -7.16
N TYR A 302 10.19 -8.84 -6.21
CA TYR A 302 11.48 -8.15 -6.23
C TYR A 302 12.54 -9.01 -6.90
N ARG A 303 12.99 -8.60 -8.09
CA ARG A 303 13.94 -9.34 -8.92
C ARG A 303 15.25 -9.61 -8.18
N GLN A 304 15.75 -8.61 -7.45
CA GLN A 304 16.92 -8.73 -6.57
C GLN A 304 16.76 -9.76 -5.43
N SER A 305 15.53 -10.10 -5.04
CA SER A 305 15.24 -11.09 -3.99
C SER A 305 15.05 -12.51 -4.51
N TRP A 306 15.07 -12.73 -5.84
CA TRP A 306 14.86 -14.04 -6.44
C TRP A 306 15.88 -15.10 -6.00
N ALA A 307 17.17 -14.74 -5.99
CA ALA A 307 18.23 -15.65 -5.56
C ALA A 307 18.21 -15.93 -4.04
N PRO A 308 18.08 -14.91 -3.16
CA PRO A 308 17.86 -15.15 -1.73
C PRO A 308 16.66 -16.05 -1.44
N LEU A 309 15.52 -15.79 -2.07
CA LEU A 309 14.31 -16.61 -1.92
C LEU A 309 14.54 -18.06 -2.35
N ALA A 310 15.14 -18.27 -3.53
CA ALA A 310 15.42 -19.62 -4.04
C ALA A 310 16.36 -20.39 -3.11
N LYS A 311 17.39 -19.74 -2.56
CA LYS A 311 18.30 -20.35 -1.57
C LYS A 311 17.61 -20.68 -0.26
N GLN A 312 16.72 -19.80 0.23
CA GLN A 312 15.94 -20.08 1.43
C GLN A 312 15.04 -21.30 1.23
N LEU A 313 14.30 -21.35 0.13
CA LEU A 313 13.43 -22.48 -0.18
C LEU A 313 14.20 -23.78 -0.42
N GLN A 314 15.37 -23.71 -1.05
CA GLN A 314 16.29 -24.85 -1.19
C GLN A 314 16.67 -25.42 0.18
N LYS A 315 17.10 -24.55 1.10
CA LYS A 315 17.48 -24.95 2.47
C LYS A 315 16.28 -25.58 3.19
N THR A 316 15.12 -24.94 3.13
CA THR A 316 13.89 -25.45 3.74
C THR A 316 13.50 -26.81 3.16
N LEU A 317 13.62 -27.00 1.84
CA LEU A 317 13.35 -28.27 1.17
C LEU A 317 14.32 -29.38 1.61
N ALA A 318 15.60 -29.06 1.80
CA ALA A 318 16.61 -30.01 2.28
C ALA A 318 16.35 -30.48 3.73
N GLU A 319 15.64 -29.68 4.53
CA GLU A 319 15.24 -30.05 5.90
C GLU A 319 14.00 -30.99 5.93
N LEU A 320 13.29 -31.15 4.81
CA LEU A 320 12.13 -32.05 4.65
C LEU A 320 12.55 -33.50 4.36
N PRO A 321 13.30 -34.20 5.22
CA PRO A 321 12.70 -35.26 6.05
C PRO A 321 13.59 -35.64 7.26
N LEU A 322 14.22 -34.68 7.94
CA LEU A 322 15.05 -34.98 9.12
C LEU A 322 14.19 -35.05 10.40
N PRO A 323 14.19 -36.19 11.14
CA PRO A 323 13.56 -36.28 12.44
C PRO A 323 14.52 -35.76 13.52
N THR A 324 14.67 -34.45 13.65
CA THR A 324 15.05 -33.84 14.94
C THR A 324 14.65 -32.37 14.91
N GLY A 325 13.46 -32.08 15.43
CA GLY A 325 13.15 -30.72 15.84
C GLY A 325 14.01 -30.42 17.06
N ASP A 326 14.88 -29.41 16.98
CA ASP A 326 15.46 -28.81 18.18
C ASP A 326 14.31 -28.18 18.96
N PRO A 327 13.95 -28.72 20.15
CA PRO A 327 12.86 -28.17 20.96
C PRO A 327 13.11 -26.71 21.35
N LYS A 328 14.38 -26.28 21.38
CA LYS A 328 14.77 -24.90 21.72
C LYS A 328 14.50 -23.92 20.58
N LEU A 329 14.64 -24.34 19.31
CA LEU A 329 14.35 -23.49 18.16
C LEU A 329 12.84 -23.33 17.96
N ALA A 330 12.08 -24.41 18.14
CA ALA A 330 10.61 -24.38 18.10
C ALA A 330 10.02 -23.51 19.24
N GLU A 331 10.61 -23.56 20.43
CA GLU A 331 10.24 -22.72 21.58
C GLU A 331 10.69 -21.27 21.39
N SER A 332 11.86 -21.02 20.80
CA SER A 332 12.34 -19.66 20.46
C SER A 332 11.42 -18.99 19.43
N ASN A 333 10.99 -19.72 18.39
CA ASN A 333 10.05 -19.21 17.40
C ASN A 333 8.65 -19.02 17.98
N ARG A 334 8.19 -19.93 18.87
CA ARG A 334 6.94 -19.74 19.62
C ARG A 334 6.98 -18.51 20.53
N ARG A 335 8.11 -18.25 21.20
CA ARG A 335 8.29 -17.08 22.05
C ARG A 335 8.43 -15.79 21.25
N ALA A 336 9.09 -15.82 20.08
CA ALA A 336 9.15 -14.68 19.18
C ALA A 336 7.77 -14.34 18.60
N ALA A 337 6.99 -15.34 18.19
CA ALA A 337 5.60 -15.17 17.75
C ALA A 337 4.66 -14.73 18.89
N ALA A 338 4.82 -15.28 20.09
CA ALA A 338 4.04 -14.87 21.27
C ALA A 338 4.42 -13.47 21.77
N ALA A 339 5.69 -13.06 21.64
CA ALA A 339 6.15 -11.72 21.97
C ALA A 339 5.71 -10.69 20.93
N ALA A 340 5.65 -11.06 19.64
CA ALA A 340 5.04 -10.25 18.59
C ALA A 340 3.51 -10.13 18.76
N GLY A 341 2.84 -11.19 19.23
CA GLY A 341 1.42 -11.17 19.57
C GLY A 341 1.06 -10.43 20.87
N GLN A 342 2.03 -10.11 21.73
CA GLN A 342 1.80 -9.44 23.03
C GLN A 342 2.09 -7.93 23.04
N LEU A 343 2.39 -7.32 21.90
CA LEU A 343 2.47 -5.85 21.77
C LEU A 343 1.34 -5.21 20.93
N ALA A 344 0.39 -5.99 20.42
CA ALA A 344 -0.83 -5.47 19.77
C ALA A 344 -2.05 -5.41 20.73
N ALA A 345 -1.89 -5.78 21.99
CA ALA A 345 -2.93 -5.64 23.00
C ALA A 345 -2.98 -4.21 23.58
N LYS A 346 -3.04 -3.17 22.73
CA LYS A 346 -3.38 -1.79 23.12
C LYS A 346 -3.53 -0.83 21.94
N ALA A 347 -4.67 -0.93 21.26
CA ALA A 347 -5.43 0.25 20.88
C ALA A 347 -6.91 -0.13 20.90
N LYS A 348 -7.76 0.57 21.67
CA LYS A 348 -9.21 0.37 21.56
C LYS A 348 -9.72 0.85 20.19
N THR A 349 -8.92 1.66 19.51
CA THR A 349 -9.20 2.23 18.20
C THR A 349 -7.95 2.24 17.33
N GLU A 350 -8.08 2.04 16.02
CA GLU A 350 -7.01 2.13 15.02
C GLU A 350 -7.31 3.21 13.98
N ASN A 351 -6.31 3.64 13.21
CA ASN A 351 -6.52 4.61 12.14
C ASN A 351 -7.60 4.13 11.15
N GLY A 352 -8.60 4.96 10.92
CA GLY A 352 -9.78 4.63 10.13
C GLY A 352 -9.76 5.13 8.68
N VAL A 353 -8.68 5.79 8.24
CA VAL A 353 -8.63 6.45 6.92
C VAL A 353 -8.75 5.44 5.80
N TYR A 354 -7.95 4.36 5.83
CA TYR A 354 -8.03 3.32 4.80
C TYR A 354 -9.46 2.76 4.69
N ARG A 355 -10.02 2.33 5.82
CA ARG A 355 -11.37 1.73 5.93
C ARG A 355 -12.52 2.68 5.63
N SER A 356 -12.24 3.97 5.46
CA SER A 356 -13.26 4.97 5.12
C SER A 356 -13.13 5.42 3.68
N VAL A 357 -11.90 5.75 3.24
CA VAL A 357 -11.64 6.21 1.88
C VAL A 357 -11.93 5.10 0.87
N VAL A 358 -11.53 3.84 1.10
CA VAL A 358 -11.82 2.78 0.11
C VAL A 358 -13.33 2.53 -0.07
N CYS A 359 -14.16 2.92 0.90
CA CYS A 359 -15.63 2.81 0.81
C CYS A 359 -16.30 3.94 0.00
N GLU A 360 -15.54 4.89 -0.53
CA GLU A 360 -16.04 5.83 -1.52
C GLU A 360 -16.30 5.16 -2.89
N TRP A 361 -15.64 4.02 -3.14
CA TRP A 361 -15.85 3.19 -4.32
C TRP A 361 -17.03 2.25 -4.13
N ALA A 362 -17.59 1.75 -5.23
CA ALA A 362 -18.61 0.72 -5.17
C ALA A 362 -17.98 -0.64 -4.79
N TRP A 363 -18.62 -1.35 -3.86
CA TRP A 363 -18.23 -2.69 -3.43
C TRP A 363 -19.39 -3.67 -3.58
N PRO A 364 -19.16 -4.91 -4.05
CA PRO A 364 -20.17 -5.95 -4.04
C PRO A 364 -20.66 -6.22 -2.61
N THR A 365 -21.99 -6.28 -2.42
CA THR A 365 -22.61 -6.59 -1.12
C THR A 365 -22.99 -8.07 -1.00
N ASN A 366 -23.00 -8.82 -2.11
CA ASN A 366 -23.27 -10.25 -2.11
C ASN A 366 -22.00 -11.04 -1.71
N LEU A 367 -22.02 -11.59 -0.50
CA LEU A 367 -20.90 -12.34 0.06
C LEU A 367 -20.58 -13.65 -0.68
N ASP A 368 -21.52 -14.22 -1.43
CA ASP A 368 -21.30 -15.45 -2.18
C ASP A 368 -20.23 -15.30 -3.27
N GLY A 369 -20.09 -14.09 -3.83
CA GLY A 369 -19.02 -13.77 -4.79
C GLY A 369 -17.64 -13.93 -4.17
N TYR A 370 -17.41 -13.23 -3.05
CA TYR A 370 -16.16 -13.31 -2.29
C TYR A 370 -15.86 -14.74 -1.83
N TYR A 371 -16.86 -15.48 -1.32
CA TYR A 371 -16.65 -16.87 -0.91
C TYR A 371 -16.13 -17.74 -2.06
N ARG A 372 -16.74 -17.65 -3.24
CA ARG A 372 -16.30 -18.41 -4.41
C ARG A 372 -14.89 -18.00 -4.84
N ASP A 373 -14.60 -16.71 -4.88
CA ASP A 373 -13.32 -16.21 -5.38
C ASP A 373 -12.18 -16.51 -4.42
N MET A 374 -12.39 -16.33 -3.11
CA MET A 374 -11.45 -16.77 -2.07
C MET A 374 -11.17 -18.26 -2.17
N ARG A 375 -12.22 -19.10 -2.29
CA ARG A 375 -12.06 -20.55 -2.42
C ARG A 375 -11.27 -20.92 -3.67
N ARG A 376 -11.61 -20.33 -4.81
CA ARG A 376 -10.91 -20.55 -6.09
C ARG A 376 -9.43 -20.18 -5.96
N VAL A 377 -9.12 -19.00 -5.45
CA VAL A 377 -7.72 -18.53 -5.32
C VAL A 377 -6.96 -19.34 -4.28
N ARG A 378 -7.58 -19.70 -3.15
CA ARG A 378 -6.99 -20.57 -2.13
C ARG A 378 -6.58 -21.93 -2.71
N ASP A 379 -7.45 -22.53 -3.49
CA ASP A 379 -7.26 -23.89 -4.02
C ASP A 379 -6.27 -23.90 -5.21
N ASP A 380 -6.20 -22.82 -6.00
CA ASP A 380 -5.32 -22.68 -7.18
C ASP A 380 -3.93 -22.10 -6.84
N PHE A 381 -3.91 -20.93 -6.18
CA PHE A 381 -2.71 -20.14 -5.96
C PHE A 381 -2.84 -19.29 -4.67
N PRO A 382 -2.57 -19.88 -3.49
CA PRO A 382 -2.69 -19.19 -2.21
C PRO A 382 -1.46 -18.37 -1.80
N TYR A 383 -0.43 -18.26 -2.66
CA TYR A 383 0.77 -17.50 -2.33
C TYR A 383 0.52 -15.99 -2.38
N GLY A 384 1.25 -15.26 -1.54
CA GLY A 384 1.08 -13.85 -1.28
C GLY A 384 -0.18 -13.55 -0.48
N ASN A 385 -0.71 -12.36 -0.69
CA ASN A 385 -1.99 -11.92 -0.13
C ASN A 385 -3.17 -12.19 -1.08
N THR A 386 -3.01 -13.08 -2.06
CA THR A 386 -3.98 -13.33 -3.14
C THR A 386 -5.37 -13.71 -2.61
N VAL A 387 -5.46 -14.53 -1.56
CA VAL A 387 -6.74 -14.91 -0.96
C VAL A 387 -7.39 -13.74 -0.23
N SER A 388 -6.61 -12.90 0.48
CA SER A 388 -7.17 -11.71 1.15
C SER A 388 -7.57 -10.61 0.17
N GLN A 389 -6.96 -10.55 -1.02
CA GLN A 389 -7.42 -9.65 -2.10
C GLN A 389 -8.85 -9.98 -2.55
N MET A 390 -9.25 -11.25 -2.47
CA MET A 390 -10.61 -11.71 -2.81
C MET A 390 -11.56 -11.75 -1.62
N ALA A 391 -11.10 -11.36 -0.41
CA ALA A 391 -11.92 -11.37 0.79
C ALA A 391 -12.89 -10.19 0.81
N PRO A 392 -14.04 -10.31 1.51
CA PRO A 392 -14.90 -9.15 1.71
C PRO A 392 -14.12 -8.07 2.47
N ASN A 393 -14.34 -6.82 2.10
CA ASN A 393 -13.87 -5.64 2.83
C ASN A 393 -15.02 -5.07 3.68
N ASN A 394 -14.72 -4.27 4.72
CA ASN A 394 -15.73 -3.56 5.51
C ASN A 394 -16.72 -2.77 4.65
N CYS A 395 -16.30 -2.31 3.47
CA CYS A 395 -17.16 -1.60 2.52
C CYS A 395 -18.30 -2.45 1.94
N ALA A 396 -18.22 -3.78 1.95
CA ALA A 396 -19.35 -4.66 1.59
C ALA A 396 -20.54 -4.51 2.56
N PHE A 397 -20.31 -3.96 3.75
CA PHE A 397 -21.31 -3.69 4.78
C PHE A 397 -21.60 -2.19 4.97
N HIS A 398 -20.88 -1.33 4.24
CA HIS A 398 -21.03 0.10 4.32
C HIS A 398 -22.26 0.58 3.53
N ARG A 399 -23.04 1.48 4.12
CA ARG A 399 -24.11 2.20 3.40
C ARG A 399 -23.54 3.54 2.96
N HIS A 400 -23.22 3.64 1.68
CA HIS A 400 -22.67 4.87 1.11
C HIS A 400 -23.59 6.07 1.35
N GLN A 401 -23.06 7.11 1.98
CA GLN A 401 -23.74 8.38 2.26
C GLN A 401 -22.90 9.60 1.82
N GLY A 402 -21.90 9.38 0.95
CA GLY A 402 -20.94 10.40 0.53
C GLY A 402 -21.27 11.06 -0.82
N GLU A 403 -20.47 12.08 -1.16
CA GLU A 403 -20.43 12.65 -2.51
C GLU A 403 -19.95 11.58 -3.51
N PRO A 404 -20.55 11.47 -4.71
CA PRO A 404 -20.07 10.57 -5.75
C PRO A 404 -18.61 10.88 -6.12
N LEU A 405 -17.86 9.83 -6.49
CA LEU A 405 -16.49 10.01 -6.97
C LEU A 405 -16.43 10.95 -8.19
N PRO A 406 -15.49 11.90 -8.21
CA PRO A 406 -15.27 12.75 -9.39
C PRO A 406 -14.92 11.91 -10.61
N ARG A 407 -15.54 12.23 -11.76
CA ARG A 407 -15.20 11.60 -13.03
C ARG A 407 -13.86 12.12 -13.50
N ILE A 408 -12.88 11.22 -13.64
CA ILE A 408 -11.55 11.56 -14.16
C ILE A 408 -11.55 11.56 -15.69
N GLY A 409 -10.95 12.58 -16.31
CA GLY A 409 -10.76 12.60 -17.75
C GLY A 409 -9.86 13.72 -18.27
N ARG A 410 -9.34 13.53 -19.48
CA ARG A 410 -8.41 14.45 -20.16
C ARG A 410 -8.95 15.84 -20.53
N ALA A 411 -10.25 16.11 -20.39
CA ALA A 411 -10.85 17.33 -20.94
C ALA A 411 -10.36 18.60 -20.25
N GLN A 412 -10.14 18.53 -18.93
CA GLN A 412 -9.65 19.63 -18.11
C GLN A 412 -8.33 19.33 -17.40
N TYR A 413 -7.87 18.08 -17.42
CA TYR A 413 -6.63 17.68 -16.78
C TYR A 413 -5.41 18.00 -17.67
N GLY A 414 -4.45 18.76 -17.14
CA GLY A 414 -3.19 19.06 -17.82
C GLY A 414 -2.32 17.82 -18.03
N LYS A 415 -1.66 17.70 -19.19
CA LYS A 415 -0.82 16.53 -19.50
C LYS A 415 0.34 16.41 -18.50
N GLY A 416 0.45 15.24 -17.85
CA GLY A 416 1.51 14.92 -16.89
C GLY A 416 2.24 13.62 -17.18
N LEU A 417 2.87 13.05 -16.16
CA LEU A 417 3.51 11.74 -16.18
C LEU A 417 2.73 10.72 -15.34
N VAL A 418 2.61 9.52 -15.89
CA VAL A 418 2.13 8.33 -15.16
C VAL A 418 3.24 7.29 -15.20
N LEU A 419 3.60 6.71 -14.06
CA LEU A 419 4.64 5.70 -13.95
C LEU A 419 4.01 4.39 -13.49
N ALA A 420 4.47 3.27 -14.03
CA ALA A 420 4.05 1.95 -13.60
C ALA A 420 5.07 0.87 -13.99
N SER A 421 5.09 -0.26 -13.29
CA SER A 421 5.94 -1.40 -13.62
C SER A 421 5.17 -2.70 -13.77
N ASP A 422 5.72 -3.61 -14.57
CA ASP A 422 5.06 -4.87 -14.98
C ASP A 422 4.91 -5.92 -13.87
N GLY A 423 5.64 -5.78 -12.77
CA GLY A 423 5.55 -6.65 -11.60
C GLY A 423 5.16 -5.94 -10.31
N ASP A 424 4.67 -4.70 -10.38
CA ASP A 424 4.06 -4.02 -9.23
C ASP A 424 2.79 -4.77 -8.80
N THR A 425 2.81 -5.40 -7.62
CA THR A 425 1.68 -6.17 -7.10
C THR A 425 0.68 -5.35 -6.30
N GLN A 426 0.79 -4.02 -6.29
CA GLN A 426 -0.16 -3.13 -5.61
C GLN A 426 -0.95 -2.35 -6.65
N THR A 427 -0.27 -1.85 -7.67
CA THR A 427 -0.86 -1.12 -8.80
C THR A 427 -0.23 -1.59 -10.11
N PRO A 428 -0.71 -2.72 -10.64
CA PRO A 428 -0.16 -3.33 -11.85
C PRO A 428 -0.06 -2.39 -13.04
N LEU A 429 0.85 -2.67 -13.98
CA LEU A 429 1.07 -1.87 -15.18
C LEU A 429 -0.22 -1.53 -15.94
N ALA A 430 -1.17 -2.48 -16.01
CA ALA A 430 -2.47 -2.26 -16.66
C ALA A 430 -3.23 -1.04 -16.08
N ASN A 431 -3.15 -0.84 -14.77
CA ASN A 431 -3.79 0.26 -14.05
C ASN A 431 -3.13 1.59 -14.42
N GLY A 432 -1.80 1.63 -14.45
CA GLY A 432 -1.04 2.80 -14.93
C GLY A 432 -1.30 3.12 -16.40
N GLU A 433 -1.42 2.11 -17.26
CA GLU A 433 -1.81 2.31 -18.65
C GLU A 433 -3.22 2.89 -18.76
N ALA A 434 -4.18 2.44 -17.94
CA ALA A 434 -5.53 2.98 -17.90
C ALA A 434 -5.57 4.43 -17.41
N MET A 435 -4.82 4.77 -16.36
CA MET A 435 -4.66 6.14 -15.87
C MET A 435 -4.07 7.06 -16.95
N ALA A 436 -2.96 6.65 -17.59
CA ALA A 436 -2.32 7.42 -18.65
C ALA A 436 -3.26 7.68 -19.83
N ARG A 437 -3.99 6.64 -20.29
CA ARG A 437 -4.99 6.77 -21.36
C ARG A 437 -6.13 7.71 -20.98
N THR A 438 -6.65 7.59 -19.76
CA THR A 438 -7.80 8.38 -19.27
C THR A 438 -7.48 9.87 -19.18
N LEU A 439 -6.27 10.20 -18.70
CA LEU A 439 -5.80 11.57 -18.54
C LEU A 439 -5.16 12.14 -19.81
N GLY A 440 -4.78 11.31 -20.79
CA GLY A 440 -3.97 11.73 -21.94
C GLY A 440 -2.51 12.05 -21.56
N SER A 441 -2.06 11.58 -20.39
CA SER A 441 -0.71 11.76 -19.86
C SER A 441 0.30 10.82 -20.52
N THR A 442 1.59 11.14 -20.42
CA THR A 442 2.65 10.27 -20.92
C THR A 442 2.93 9.16 -19.89
N LEU A 443 2.87 7.90 -20.34
CA LEU A 443 3.25 6.75 -19.54
C LEU A 443 4.77 6.53 -19.58
N ILE A 444 5.38 6.29 -18.42
CA ILE A 444 6.71 5.69 -18.29
C ILE A 444 6.50 4.29 -17.73
N ALA A 445 6.67 3.27 -18.58
CA ALA A 445 6.53 1.87 -18.20
C ALA A 445 7.91 1.28 -17.87
N VAL A 446 8.06 0.66 -16.70
CA VAL A 446 9.29 -0.02 -16.29
C VAL A 446 9.12 -1.53 -16.44
N HIS A 447 10.02 -2.16 -17.20
CA HIS A 447 9.96 -3.60 -17.51
C HIS A 447 10.93 -4.40 -16.66
N ASP A 448 10.50 -5.63 -16.35
CA ASP A 448 11.18 -6.53 -15.43
C ASP A 448 11.44 -5.89 -14.05
N GLU A 449 10.48 -5.10 -13.59
CA GLU A 449 10.55 -4.39 -12.31
C GLU A 449 9.32 -4.69 -11.45
N GLY A 450 9.49 -4.70 -10.13
CA GLY A 450 8.41 -5.03 -9.19
C GLY A 450 8.36 -4.11 -7.98
N GLN A 451 9.02 -2.96 -8.10
CA GLN A 451 8.89 -1.88 -7.14
C GLN A 451 7.50 -1.28 -7.20
N HIS A 452 7.09 -0.71 -6.07
CA HIS A 452 5.88 0.09 -5.94
C HIS A 452 6.32 1.53 -5.64
N GLY A 453 6.22 2.41 -6.64
CA GLY A 453 7.02 3.62 -6.76
C GLY A 453 8.25 3.38 -7.65
N GLN A 454 8.39 4.18 -8.71
CA GLN A 454 9.45 4.06 -9.71
C GLN A 454 10.40 5.28 -9.72
N TYR A 455 9.94 6.44 -9.25
CA TYR A 455 10.75 7.66 -9.19
C TYR A 455 11.53 7.74 -7.89
N SER A 456 12.82 8.10 -8.01
CA SER A 456 13.79 8.07 -6.92
C SER A 456 13.89 6.65 -6.33
N ALA A 457 14.28 6.54 -5.06
CA ALA A 457 14.19 5.31 -4.28
C ALA A 457 12.80 5.11 -3.63
N GLY A 458 11.77 5.86 -4.05
CA GLY A 458 10.40 5.88 -3.47
C GLY A 458 9.76 4.50 -3.27
N PRO A 459 8.64 4.42 -2.52
CA PRO A 459 8.45 3.52 -1.38
C PRO A 459 8.49 2.02 -1.70
N SER A 460 9.69 1.54 -1.97
CA SER A 460 10.07 0.13 -1.80
C SER A 460 10.14 -0.22 -0.31
N ASP A 461 9.91 -1.50 0.02
CA ASP A 461 10.15 -2.03 1.36
C ASP A 461 11.54 -1.59 1.85
N PRO A 462 11.66 -0.88 2.98
CA PRO A 462 12.94 -0.32 3.44
C PRO A 462 13.98 -1.41 3.73
N ASN A 463 13.55 -2.67 3.85
CA ASN A 463 14.44 -3.81 4.05
C ASN A 463 14.99 -4.39 2.74
N ILE A 464 14.56 -3.87 1.58
CA ILE A 464 14.99 -4.33 0.27
C ILE A 464 15.81 -3.23 -0.40
N PRO A 465 17.14 -3.41 -0.55
CA PRO A 465 17.96 -2.44 -1.26
C PRO A 465 17.46 -2.24 -2.69
N VAL A 466 17.29 -0.99 -3.10
CA VAL A 466 16.86 -0.59 -4.45
C VAL A 466 17.86 0.40 -5.03
N LYS A 467 18.24 0.17 -6.29
CA LYS A 467 18.98 1.12 -7.10
C LYS A 467 17.97 2.04 -7.80
N PRO A 468 18.15 3.38 -7.71
CA PRO A 468 17.33 4.32 -8.45
C PRO A 468 17.38 4.06 -9.96
N ASN A 469 16.25 4.22 -10.64
CA ASN A 469 16.18 4.01 -12.09
C ASN A 469 16.54 5.29 -12.83
N THR A 470 17.75 5.37 -13.39
CA THR A 470 18.23 6.56 -14.12
C THR A 470 17.31 6.94 -15.29
N CYS A 471 16.78 5.98 -16.04
CA CYS A 471 15.87 6.24 -17.16
C CYS A 471 14.58 6.94 -16.69
N VAL A 472 14.02 6.49 -15.56
CA VAL A 472 12.82 7.11 -14.96
C VAL A 472 13.19 8.49 -14.39
N ASN A 473 14.22 8.56 -13.56
CA ASN A 473 14.61 9.77 -12.84
C ASN A 473 14.96 10.92 -13.79
N GLU A 474 15.68 10.67 -14.89
CA GLU A 474 16.00 11.69 -15.89
C GLU A 474 14.72 12.28 -16.52
N LYS A 475 13.73 11.45 -16.84
CA LYS A 475 12.48 11.89 -17.48
C LYS A 475 11.59 12.64 -16.51
N VAL A 476 11.48 12.15 -15.27
CA VAL A 476 10.72 12.83 -14.22
C VAL A 476 11.37 14.15 -13.87
N ASN A 477 12.69 14.21 -13.68
CA ASN A 477 13.40 15.46 -13.40
C ASN A 477 13.31 16.44 -14.58
N ALA A 478 13.43 15.98 -15.82
CA ALA A 478 13.23 16.84 -17.00
C ALA A 478 11.82 17.46 -17.03
N TYR A 479 10.80 16.70 -16.63
CA TYR A 479 9.44 17.22 -16.57
C TYR A 479 9.23 18.14 -15.36
N LEU A 480 9.54 17.67 -14.15
CA LEU A 480 9.33 18.43 -12.93
C LEU A 480 10.22 19.66 -12.84
N ILE A 481 11.44 19.68 -13.38
CA ILE A 481 12.34 20.84 -13.27
C ILE A 481 12.24 21.71 -14.52
N ASP A 482 12.36 21.11 -15.72
CA ASP A 482 12.44 21.87 -16.98
C ASP A 482 11.09 22.03 -17.68
N GLY A 483 10.02 21.36 -17.23
CA GLY A 483 8.73 21.34 -17.92
C GLY A 483 8.71 20.49 -19.18
N ARG A 484 9.71 19.64 -19.40
CA ARG A 484 9.85 18.84 -20.63
C ARG A 484 9.32 17.43 -20.46
N LEU A 485 8.14 17.17 -21.02
CA LEU A 485 7.61 15.82 -21.16
C LEU A 485 8.43 15.00 -22.19
N PRO A 486 8.52 13.67 -22.03
CA PRO A 486 9.04 12.82 -23.09
C PRO A 486 8.20 12.94 -24.38
N ALA A 487 8.86 12.78 -25.53
CA ALA A 487 8.18 12.74 -26.81
C ALA A 487 7.19 11.56 -26.87
N GLY A 488 5.97 11.81 -27.36
CA GLY A 488 4.92 10.80 -27.45
C GLY A 488 4.07 10.66 -26.18
N ASN A 489 3.44 9.50 -26.04
CA ASN A 489 2.55 9.14 -24.93
C ASN A 489 3.03 7.93 -24.13
N ARG A 490 4.15 7.31 -24.51
CA ARG A 490 4.76 6.18 -23.82
C ARG A 490 6.28 6.20 -23.96
N VAL A 491 6.95 5.85 -22.88
CA VAL A 491 8.38 5.53 -22.85
C VAL A 491 8.57 4.25 -22.04
N ASP A 492 9.42 3.37 -22.52
CA ASP A 492 9.75 2.12 -21.85
C ASP A 492 11.17 2.23 -21.24
N CYS A 493 11.29 1.92 -19.96
CA CYS A 493 12.54 1.85 -19.22
C CYS A 493 12.79 0.40 -18.78
N ALA A 494 14.06 -0.03 -18.77
CA ALA A 494 14.44 -1.31 -18.19
C ALA A 494 14.59 -1.19 -16.66
N THR A 495 14.48 -2.33 -15.96
CA THR A 495 14.76 -2.43 -14.52
C THR A 495 16.18 -1.97 -14.18
N ALA A 496 16.33 -1.30 -13.04
CA ALA A 496 17.63 -1.01 -12.43
C ALA A 496 18.04 -2.10 -11.41
N ASN A 497 17.15 -3.04 -11.12
CA ASN A 497 17.24 -4.02 -10.06
C ASN A 497 17.08 -5.45 -10.59
N PRO A 498 17.88 -5.89 -11.58
CA PRO A 498 17.71 -7.21 -12.18
C PRO A 498 18.02 -8.32 -11.16
N PRO A 499 17.58 -9.56 -11.42
CA PRO A 499 17.95 -10.70 -10.59
C PRO A 499 19.46 -10.87 -10.52
N ALA A 500 19.93 -11.48 -9.43
CA ALA A 500 21.35 -11.79 -9.29
C ALA A 500 21.86 -12.61 -10.48
N ALA A 501 23.07 -12.31 -10.95
CA ALA A 501 23.73 -12.99 -12.07
C ALA A 501 24.21 -14.40 -11.65
N VAL A 502 23.26 -15.31 -11.44
CA VAL A 502 23.50 -16.75 -11.24
C VAL A 502 23.51 -17.42 -12.62
N PRO A 503 24.56 -18.20 -12.97
CA PRO A 503 24.61 -18.91 -14.24
C PRO A 503 23.43 -19.87 -14.41
N THR A 504 22.89 -19.95 -15.62
CA THR A 504 21.94 -21.00 -15.97
C THR A 504 22.64 -22.34 -16.08
N ASP A 505 21.92 -23.42 -15.82
CA ASP A 505 22.43 -24.76 -16.07
C ASP A 505 22.68 -24.96 -17.58
N PRO A 506 23.58 -25.88 -17.95
CA PRO A 506 23.70 -26.32 -19.34
C PRO A 506 22.34 -26.84 -19.81
N ALA A 507 21.96 -26.53 -21.06
CA ALA A 507 20.80 -27.16 -21.66
C ALA A 507 20.94 -28.68 -21.54
N PRO A 508 19.87 -29.41 -21.14
CA PRO A 508 19.93 -30.86 -21.03
C PRO A 508 20.43 -31.45 -22.35
N GLY A 509 21.26 -32.49 -22.26
CA GLY A 509 21.75 -33.18 -23.44
C GLY A 509 20.58 -33.74 -24.26
N VAL A 510 20.76 -33.92 -25.56
CA VAL A 510 19.75 -34.53 -26.45
C VAL A 510 19.20 -35.85 -25.90
N LEU A 511 20.01 -36.59 -25.13
CA LEU A 511 19.62 -37.85 -24.49
C LEU A 511 18.63 -37.67 -23.33
N ASP A 512 18.81 -36.66 -22.48
CA ASP A 512 17.90 -36.36 -21.35
C ASP A 512 16.51 -35.93 -21.86
N SER A 513 16.47 -35.26 -23.02
CA SER A 513 15.22 -34.86 -23.69
C SER A 513 14.44 -36.06 -24.27
N ILE A 514 15.14 -37.16 -24.59
CA ILE A 514 14.52 -38.39 -25.10
C ILE A 514 13.93 -39.22 -23.95
N GLU A 515 14.57 -39.24 -22.78
CA GLU A 515 14.01 -39.89 -21.57
C GLU A 515 12.71 -39.20 -21.10
N ASP A 516 12.66 -37.86 -21.10
CA ASP A 516 11.46 -37.12 -20.70
C ASP A 516 10.30 -37.35 -21.70
N LEU A 517 10.59 -37.48 -23.01
CA LEU A 517 9.59 -37.88 -24.02
C LEU A 517 9.12 -39.33 -23.84
N GLY A 518 10.03 -40.23 -23.43
CA GLY A 518 9.72 -41.62 -23.09
C GLY A 518 8.74 -41.71 -21.92
N HIS A 519 8.96 -40.94 -20.85
CA HIS A 519 8.06 -40.90 -19.71
C HIS A 519 6.70 -40.23 -20.03
N LEU A 520 6.68 -39.22 -20.89
CA LEU A 520 5.43 -38.63 -21.40
C LEU A 520 4.62 -39.62 -22.24
N ALA A 521 5.30 -40.45 -23.05
CA ALA A 521 4.67 -41.51 -23.82
C ALA A 521 4.11 -42.63 -22.92
N GLU A 522 4.82 -43.03 -21.85
CA GLU A 522 4.33 -43.99 -20.85
C GLU A 522 3.10 -43.47 -20.09
N GLN A 523 3.08 -42.19 -19.71
CA GLN A 523 1.92 -41.59 -19.03
C GLN A 523 0.69 -41.52 -19.93
N LEU A 524 0.87 -41.22 -21.22
CA LEU A 524 -0.21 -41.25 -22.23
C LEU A 524 -0.72 -42.67 -22.50
N LEU A 525 0.16 -43.68 -22.52
CA LEU A 525 -0.23 -45.09 -22.63
C LEU A 525 -1.08 -45.55 -21.44
N HIS A 526 -0.81 -45.04 -20.24
CA HIS A 526 -1.63 -45.32 -19.05
C HIS A 526 -2.96 -44.55 -19.00
N THR A 527 -3.14 -43.48 -19.77
CA THR A 527 -4.41 -42.75 -19.84
C THR A 527 -5.35 -43.27 -20.94
N ILE A 528 -4.82 -43.98 -21.94
CA ILE A 528 -5.58 -44.44 -23.13
C ILE A 528 -6.01 -45.91 -23.03
N LEU A 529 -5.43 -46.71 -22.14
CA LEU A 529 -5.84 -48.11 -21.93
C LEU A 529 -6.82 -48.22 -20.74
N PRO A 530 -8.14 -48.34 -20.97
CA PRO A 530 -9.06 -48.70 -19.90
C PRO A 530 -8.73 -50.12 -19.42
N HIS A 531 -8.75 -50.30 -18.09
CA HIS A 531 -8.64 -51.59 -17.42
C HIS A 531 -9.33 -52.73 -18.17
N SER A 532 -8.54 -53.64 -18.75
CA SER A 532 -8.97 -54.99 -19.07
C SER A 532 -8.52 -55.93 -17.95
N ALA A 533 -9.45 -56.15 -17.01
CA ALA A 533 -9.66 -57.30 -16.14
C ALA A 533 -8.47 -58.23 -15.80
N ARG A 534 -8.09 -58.31 -14.53
CA ARG A 534 -8.46 -59.39 -13.59
C ARG A 534 -7.99 -59.09 -12.18
#